data_AF-A0A246FFU8-F1
#
_entry.id   AF-A0A246FFU8-F1
#
_cell.length_a   1.000
_cell.length_b   1.000
_cell.length_c   1.000
_cell.angle_alpha   90.00
_cell.angle_beta   90.00
_cell.angle_gamma   90.00
#
_symmetry.space_group_name_H-M   'P 1'
#
loop_
_entity.id
_entity.type
_entity.pdbx_description
1 polymer ?
#
loop_
_entity_poly.entity_id
_entity_poly.type
_entity_poly.pdbx_seq_one_letter_code
_entity_poly.pdbx_strand_id
1 'polypeptide(L)'
;MSPSLNDDVLEHLASYLEESQLSVAIAQVEAALGKMEPAYFHALRGVSLLPQRDAGLRWLNAFYDRVSRTQPVNALYLEMNGFDINTDEWYVDGFAFEKVGDPGELDWLADWEQDMTTTEPFVLRGFEAGQQAFAQYMEEEDPSDGLERARDLAEALVVLRLQELLDHIHRAAKSQGLAWGQTSIWVTAHDYDLVHISK
;
A
#
# COMPACT_ATOMS: atom_id res chain seq x y z
N MET A 1 -27.52 -0.04 18.16
CA MET A 1 -27.82 0.53 16.83
C MET A 1 -26.80 -0.04 15.88
N SER A 2 -27.22 -0.88 14.95
CA SER A 2 -26.35 -1.37 13.89
C SER A 2 -26.07 -0.20 12.94
N PRO A 3 -24.82 0.07 12.53
CA PRO A 3 -24.57 1.05 11.48
C PRO A 3 -25.31 0.59 10.22
N SER A 4 -26.04 1.50 9.60
CA SER A 4 -26.73 1.25 8.32
C SER A 4 -25.72 0.89 7.24
N LEU A 5 -26.11 0.00 6.32
CA LEU A 5 -25.39 -0.38 5.10
C LEU A 5 -25.19 0.79 4.09
N ASN A 6 -25.28 2.05 4.52
CA ASN A 6 -25.42 3.22 3.65
C ASN A 6 -24.26 4.21 3.72
N ASP A 7 -23.22 3.91 4.49
CA ASP A 7 -21.99 4.68 4.53
C ASP A 7 -20.96 3.94 3.65
N ASP A 8 -20.58 4.54 2.53
CA ASP A 8 -19.58 3.97 1.63
C ASP A 8 -18.24 3.89 2.38
N VAL A 9 -17.77 2.66 2.66
CA VAL A 9 -16.50 2.43 3.36
C VAL A 9 -15.31 3.15 2.72
N LEU A 10 -15.33 3.35 1.40
CA LEU A 10 -14.26 4.03 0.67
C LEU A 10 -14.15 5.51 1.09
N GLU A 11 -15.27 6.17 1.37
CA GLU A 11 -15.31 7.58 1.82
C GLU A 11 -14.67 7.77 3.20
N HIS A 12 -14.54 6.70 3.99
CA HIS A 12 -14.03 6.74 5.36
C HIS A 12 -12.58 6.23 5.50
N LEU A 13 -11.96 5.75 4.41
CA LEU A 13 -10.62 5.15 4.47
C LEU A 13 -9.55 6.13 4.98
N ALA A 14 -9.57 7.37 4.50
CA ALA A 14 -8.63 8.40 4.94
C ALA A 14 -8.71 8.62 6.45
N SER A 15 -9.92 8.73 7.00
CA SER A 15 -10.13 8.88 8.46
C SER A 15 -9.61 7.68 9.25
N TYR A 16 -9.80 6.45 8.75
CA TYR A 16 -9.22 5.28 9.41
C TYR A 16 -7.68 5.31 9.42
N LEU A 17 -7.04 5.78 8.36
CA LEU A 17 -5.58 5.90 8.31
C LEU A 17 -5.07 7.00 9.25
N GLU A 18 -5.72 8.17 9.27
CA GLU A 18 -5.41 9.26 10.19
C GLU A 18 -5.51 8.83 11.66
N GLU A 19 -6.51 8.01 11.99
CA GLU A 19 -6.71 7.45 13.34
C GLU A 19 -5.86 6.21 13.63
N SER A 20 -4.94 5.82 12.72
CA SER A 20 -4.10 4.62 12.85
C SER A 20 -4.90 3.31 13.01
N GLN A 21 -6.08 3.24 12.40
CA GLN A 21 -7.02 2.11 12.44
C GLN A 21 -6.94 1.23 11.18
N LEU A 22 -5.73 0.97 10.68
CA LEU A 22 -5.50 0.22 9.46
C LEU A 22 -6.18 -1.17 9.44
N SER A 23 -6.10 -1.91 10.55
CA SER A 23 -6.77 -3.21 10.67
C SER A 23 -8.29 -3.11 10.60
N VAL A 24 -8.87 -1.99 11.05
CA VAL A 24 -10.31 -1.74 10.97
C VAL A 24 -10.70 -1.43 9.52
N ALA A 25 -9.95 -0.56 8.83
CA ALA A 25 -10.16 -0.26 7.42
C ALA A 25 -10.17 -1.53 6.57
N ILE A 26 -9.15 -2.39 6.73
CA ILE A 26 -9.06 -3.70 6.06
C ILE A 26 -10.32 -4.54 6.33
N ALA A 27 -10.70 -4.69 7.60
CA ALA A 27 -11.85 -5.50 7.96
C ALA A 27 -13.17 -4.97 7.38
N GLN A 28 -13.34 -3.64 7.33
CA GLN A 28 -14.53 -3.02 6.74
C GLN A 28 -14.58 -3.22 5.22
N VAL A 29 -13.45 -3.04 4.52
CA VAL A 29 -13.36 -3.27 3.07
C VAL A 29 -13.62 -4.74 2.73
N GLU A 30 -13.01 -5.68 3.47
CA GLU A 30 -13.27 -7.12 3.28
C GLU A 30 -14.72 -7.50 3.55
N ALA A 31 -15.34 -6.89 4.56
CA ALA A 31 -16.75 -7.11 4.88
C ALA A 31 -17.67 -6.50 3.82
N ALA A 32 -17.33 -5.34 3.26
CA ALA A 32 -18.07 -4.72 2.17
C ALA A 32 -17.99 -5.58 0.90
N LEU A 33 -16.78 -5.97 0.48
CA LEU A 33 -16.55 -6.84 -0.67
C LEU A 33 -17.28 -8.17 -0.51
N GLY A 34 -17.29 -8.74 0.69
CA GLY A 34 -17.97 -10.00 0.98
C GLY A 34 -19.51 -9.96 1.01
N LYS A 35 -20.12 -8.77 0.93
CA LYS A 35 -21.58 -8.60 0.79
C LYS A 35 -22.02 -8.46 -0.68
N MET A 36 -21.08 -8.28 -1.58
CA MET A 36 -21.35 -8.16 -3.01
C MET A 36 -21.64 -9.52 -3.62
N GLU A 37 -22.23 -9.53 -4.81
CA GLU A 37 -22.30 -10.76 -5.60
C GLU A 37 -20.88 -11.31 -5.86
N PRO A 38 -20.69 -12.64 -5.84
CA PRO A 38 -19.38 -13.22 -6.09
C PRO A 38 -18.79 -12.75 -7.42
N ALA A 39 -17.61 -12.13 -7.35
CA ALA A 39 -16.82 -11.66 -8.47
C ALA A 39 -15.36 -12.08 -8.28
N TYR A 40 -14.54 -11.97 -9.32
CA TYR A 40 -13.13 -12.38 -9.32
C TYR A 40 -12.35 -11.77 -8.14
N PHE A 41 -12.67 -10.53 -7.77
CA PHE A 41 -12.05 -9.79 -6.67
C PHE A 41 -12.20 -10.41 -5.27
N HIS A 42 -13.14 -11.34 -5.07
CA HIS A 42 -13.23 -12.09 -3.81
C HIS A 42 -11.96 -12.88 -3.49
N ALA A 43 -11.12 -13.15 -4.49
CA ALA A 43 -9.82 -13.78 -4.31
C ALA A 43 -8.86 -12.99 -3.40
N LEU A 44 -9.06 -11.68 -3.22
CA LEU A 44 -8.25 -10.83 -2.34
C LEU A 44 -8.66 -10.92 -0.85
N ARG A 45 -9.85 -11.46 -0.56
CA ARG A 45 -10.34 -11.54 0.82
C ARG A 45 -9.49 -12.50 1.64
N GLY A 46 -9.04 -12.04 2.80
CA GLY A 46 -8.22 -12.82 3.73
C GLY A 46 -6.77 -13.01 3.26
N VAL A 47 -6.38 -12.44 2.12
CA VAL A 47 -4.99 -12.50 1.66
C VAL A 47 -4.15 -11.54 2.49
N SER A 48 -2.97 -12.00 2.92
CA SER A 48 -2.04 -11.22 3.72
C SER A 48 -0.65 -11.25 3.11
N LEU A 49 -0.02 -10.07 3.04
CA LEU A 49 1.37 -9.92 2.61
C LEU A 49 2.38 -10.12 3.75
N LEU A 50 1.94 -10.27 5.00
CA LEU A 50 2.80 -10.41 6.18
C LEU A 50 3.85 -11.53 6.11
N PRO A 51 3.66 -12.66 5.40
CA PRO A 51 4.73 -13.64 5.19
C PRO A 51 6.00 -13.05 4.56
N GLN A 52 5.89 -11.93 3.85
CA GLN A 52 7.00 -11.24 3.19
C GLN A 52 7.74 -10.24 4.09
N ARG A 53 7.27 -10.02 5.32
CA ARG A 53 7.83 -9.01 6.25
C ARG A 53 9.35 -9.07 6.36
N ASP A 54 9.92 -10.25 6.56
CA ASP A 54 11.36 -10.37 6.78
C ASP A 54 12.17 -10.10 5.50
N ALA A 55 11.61 -10.41 4.33
CA ALA A 55 12.23 -10.08 3.05
C ALA A 55 12.18 -8.57 2.81
N GLY A 56 11.03 -7.94 3.05
CA GLY A 56 10.87 -6.49 2.93
C GLY A 56 11.75 -5.71 3.92
N LEU A 57 11.90 -6.20 5.16
CA LEU A 57 12.81 -5.61 6.14
C LEU A 57 14.27 -5.61 5.63
N ARG A 58 14.74 -6.72 5.05
CA ARG A 58 16.09 -6.80 4.49
C ARG A 58 16.27 -5.89 3.28
N TRP A 59 15.28 -5.85 2.39
CA TRP A 59 15.27 -4.97 1.22
C TRP A 59 15.35 -3.51 1.64
N LEU A 60 14.49 -3.07 2.57
CA LEU A 60 14.44 -1.68 3.00
C LEU A 60 15.68 -1.28 3.79
N ASN A 61 16.24 -2.19 4.59
CA ASN A 61 17.51 -1.95 5.27
C ASN A 61 18.67 -1.78 4.27
N ALA A 62 18.73 -2.63 3.24
CA ALA A 62 19.76 -2.51 2.20
C ALA A 62 19.62 -1.21 1.40
N PHE A 63 18.37 -0.79 1.12
CA PHE A 63 18.08 0.50 0.51
C PHE A 63 18.59 1.65 1.37
N TYR A 64 18.13 1.72 2.62
CA TYR A 64 18.53 2.78 3.56
C TYR A 64 20.04 2.84 3.74
N ASP A 65 20.69 1.71 4.00
CA ASP A 65 22.14 1.64 4.22
C ASP A 65 22.95 2.13 3.02
N ARG A 66 22.39 2.06 1.80
CA ARG A 66 23.02 2.58 0.59
C ARG A 66 22.86 4.10 0.51
N VAL A 67 21.63 4.60 0.60
CA VAL A 67 21.35 6.04 0.44
C VAL A 67 21.84 6.88 1.60
N SER A 68 21.86 6.34 2.83
CA SER A 68 22.31 7.05 4.02
C SER A 68 23.83 7.32 4.04
N ARG A 69 24.58 6.71 3.12
CA ARG A 69 26.03 6.95 2.95
C ARG A 69 26.32 8.18 2.12
N THR A 70 25.37 8.59 1.28
CA THR A 70 25.53 9.74 0.38
C THR A 70 24.87 10.97 0.97
N GLN A 71 23.69 10.81 1.59
CA GLN A 71 22.87 11.91 2.08
C GLN A 71 22.10 11.52 3.36
N PRO A 72 21.75 12.48 4.25
CA PRO A 72 20.84 12.21 5.36
C PRO A 72 19.46 11.77 4.88
N VAL A 73 18.83 10.81 5.58
CA VAL A 73 17.49 10.31 5.23
C VAL A 73 16.53 10.60 6.37
N ASN A 74 15.58 11.50 6.12
CA ASN A 74 14.59 11.94 7.09
C ASN A 74 13.16 11.43 6.78
N ALA A 75 12.90 11.04 5.54
CA ALA A 75 11.70 10.30 5.15
C ALA A 75 12.02 9.22 4.11
N LEU A 76 11.20 8.17 4.14
CA LEU A 76 11.10 7.16 3.09
C LEU A 76 9.69 7.22 2.52
N TYR A 77 9.57 7.22 1.20
CA TYR A 77 8.32 7.06 0.47
C TYR A 77 8.38 5.76 -0.31
N LEU A 78 7.35 4.93 -0.17
CA LEU A 78 7.25 3.62 -0.78
C LEU A 78 5.99 3.59 -1.64
N GLU A 79 6.15 3.40 -2.93
CA GLU A 79 5.08 3.47 -3.91
C GLU A 79 4.96 2.15 -4.66
N MET A 80 3.77 1.56 -4.64
CA MET A 80 3.46 0.43 -5.52
C MET A 80 3.21 0.93 -6.95
N ASN A 81 3.62 0.16 -7.95
CA ASN A 81 3.34 0.47 -9.35
C ASN A 81 1.82 0.59 -9.63
N GLY A 82 1.46 1.11 -10.81
CA GLY A 82 0.06 1.14 -11.28
C GLY A 82 -0.47 -0.27 -11.48
N PHE A 83 -0.88 -0.91 -10.39
CA PHE A 83 -1.10 -2.35 -10.26
C PHE A 83 -2.41 -2.83 -10.89
N ASP A 84 -3.36 -1.90 -11.01
CA ASP A 84 -4.67 -2.09 -11.62
C ASP A 84 -4.58 -2.21 -13.15
N ILE A 85 -3.59 -1.56 -13.77
CA ILE A 85 -3.27 -1.69 -15.20
C ILE A 85 -2.09 -2.63 -15.49
N ASN A 86 -1.13 -2.76 -14.57
CA ASN A 86 0.03 -3.64 -14.70
C ASN A 86 -0.17 -4.90 -13.86
N THR A 87 -0.96 -5.83 -14.39
CA THR A 87 -1.42 -7.01 -13.65
C THR A 87 -0.42 -8.17 -13.66
N ASP A 88 0.62 -8.12 -14.50
CA ASP A 88 1.62 -9.19 -14.62
C ASP A 88 2.57 -9.29 -13.41
N GLU A 89 2.98 -8.15 -12.85
CA GLU A 89 3.84 -8.11 -11.67
C GLU A 89 3.57 -6.87 -10.84
N TRP A 90 3.32 -7.09 -9.55
CA TRP A 90 3.11 -6.04 -8.57
C TRP A 90 4.35 -5.86 -7.74
N TYR A 91 4.82 -4.63 -7.62
CA TYR A 91 6.07 -4.33 -6.93
C TYR A 91 6.05 -2.94 -6.31
N VAL A 92 6.98 -2.71 -5.39
CA VAL A 92 7.13 -1.45 -4.65
C VAL A 92 8.50 -0.84 -4.93
N ASP A 93 8.51 0.42 -5.34
CA ASP A 93 9.70 1.26 -5.39
C ASP A 93 9.85 2.07 -4.11
N GLY A 94 11.10 2.35 -3.74
CA GLY A 94 11.43 3.16 -2.57
C GLY A 94 12.20 4.41 -2.95
N PHE A 95 11.85 5.51 -2.29
CA PHE A 95 12.41 6.83 -2.48
C PHE A 95 12.81 7.39 -1.11
N ALA A 96 13.99 8.00 -1.03
CA ALA A 96 14.51 8.58 0.21
C ALA A 96 14.65 10.09 0.07
N PHE A 97 14.33 10.81 1.14
CA PHE A 97 14.32 12.26 1.13
C PHE A 97 15.09 12.84 2.31
N GLU A 98 15.87 13.90 2.03
CA GLU A 98 16.58 14.66 3.06
C GLU A 98 15.63 15.52 3.91
N LYS A 99 14.41 15.79 3.45
CA LYS A 99 13.43 16.62 4.15
C LYS A 99 12.09 15.92 4.15
N VAL A 100 11.32 16.16 5.21
CA VAL A 100 9.93 15.70 5.32
C VAL A 100 9.04 16.90 5.01
N GLY A 101 8.16 16.76 4.02
CA GLY A 101 7.15 17.78 3.72
C GLY A 101 5.92 17.70 4.63
N ASP A 102 4.92 18.53 4.33
CA ASP A 102 3.64 18.53 5.03
C ASP A 102 2.79 17.32 4.58
N PRO A 103 2.19 16.53 5.48
CA PRO A 103 1.23 15.49 5.13
C PRO A 103 0.04 15.93 4.28
N GLY A 104 -0.34 17.21 4.34
CA GLY A 104 -1.41 17.78 3.52
C GLY A 104 -0.96 18.31 2.15
N GLU A 105 0.35 18.36 1.88
CA GLU A 105 0.91 18.87 0.61
C GLU A 105 1.96 17.90 0.09
N LEU A 106 1.60 17.03 -0.87
CA LEU A 106 2.48 15.96 -1.36
C LEU A 106 3.46 16.40 -2.46
N ASP A 107 3.46 17.67 -2.85
CA ASP A 107 4.32 18.21 -3.93
C ASP A 107 5.82 17.95 -3.71
N TRP A 108 6.27 17.87 -2.46
CA TRP A 108 7.67 17.57 -2.12
C TRP A 108 8.13 16.17 -2.57
N LEU A 109 7.21 15.24 -2.83
CA LEU A 109 7.54 13.92 -3.38
C LEU A 109 8.06 14.00 -4.81
N ALA A 110 7.75 15.09 -5.54
CA ALA A 110 8.26 15.31 -6.90
C ALA A 110 9.75 15.66 -6.95
N ASP A 111 10.35 16.06 -5.81
CA ASP A 111 11.77 16.42 -5.69
C ASP A 111 12.67 15.18 -5.49
N TRP A 112 12.27 14.01 -5.98
CA TRP A 112 13.07 12.78 -5.83
C TRP A 112 14.31 12.80 -6.72
N GLU A 113 15.40 12.24 -6.21
CA GLU A 113 16.66 12.09 -6.94
C GLU A 113 16.90 10.63 -7.32
N GLN A 114 17.37 10.37 -8.54
CA GLN A 114 17.61 9.01 -9.03
C GLN A 114 18.56 8.20 -8.12
N ASP A 115 19.58 8.83 -7.54
CA ASP A 115 20.51 8.15 -6.64
C ASP A 115 19.87 7.80 -5.28
N MET A 116 18.75 8.45 -4.95
CA MET A 116 17.96 8.30 -3.74
C MET A 116 16.76 7.36 -3.92
N THR A 117 16.69 6.61 -5.03
CA THR A 117 15.64 5.60 -5.27
C THR A 117 16.19 4.19 -5.21
N THR A 118 15.34 3.18 -4.98
CA THR A 118 15.70 1.76 -5.01
C THR A 118 16.30 1.36 -6.35
N THR A 119 17.34 0.53 -6.33
CA THR A 119 17.95 0.01 -7.56
C THR A 119 17.18 -1.18 -8.14
N GLU A 120 16.49 -1.92 -7.27
CA GLU A 120 15.64 -3.06 -7.60
C GLU A 120 14.36 -2.94 -6.78
N PRO A 121 13.18 -3.10 -7.41
CA PRO A 121 11.91 -2.99 -6.71
C PRO A 121 11.67 -4.19 -5.80
N PHE A 122 10.82 -4.02 -4.79
CA PHE A 122 10.36 -5.12 -3.97
C PHE A 122 9.14 -5.79 -4.60
N VAL A 123 9.34 -6.94 -5.23
CA VAL A 123 8.23 -7.68 -5.84
C VAL A 123 7.32 -8.30 -4.78
N LEU A 124 6.04 -8.02 -4.89
CA LEU A 124 4.99 -8.54 -4.01
C LEU A 124 4.55 -9.92 -4.49
N ARG A 125 4.74 -10.93 -3.64
CA ARG A 125 4.27 -12.30 -3.85
C ARG A 125 3.07 -12.62 -2.95
N GLY A 126 2.20 -13.53 -3.40
CA GLY A 126 0.98 -13.91 -2.68
C GLY A 126 -0.28 -13.16 -3.10
N PHE A 127 -0.16 -12.24 -4.06
CA PHE A 127 -1.29 -11.52 -4.68
C PHE A 127 -1.62 -12.00 -6.10
N GLU A 128 -1.09 -13.15 -6.54
CA GLU A 128 -1.25 -13.64 -7.91
C GLU A 128 -2.72 -13.87 -8.30
N ALA A 129 -3.57 -14.27 -7.34
CA ALA A 129 -5.01 -14.39 -7.59
C ALA A 129 -5.70 -13.02 -7.73
N GLY A 130 -5.18 -11.99 -7.06
CA GLY A 130 -5.62 -10.60 -7.22
C GLY A 130 -5.20 -10.02 -8.57
N GLN A 131 -3.93 -10.21 -8.94
CA GLN A 131 -3.39 -9.91 -10.27
C GLN A 131 -4.27 -10.48 -11.38
N GLN A 132 -4.62 -11.76 -11.28
CA GLN A 132 -5.53 -12.40 -12.22
C GLN A 132 -6.93 -11.77 -12.23
N ALA A 133 -7.48 -11.38 -11.07
CA ALA A 133 -8.78 -10.73 -10.98
C ALA A 133 -8.80 -9.36 -11.69
N PHE A 134 -7.75 -8.56 -11.55
CA PHE A 134 -7.60 -7.30 -12.29
C PHE A 134 -7.41 -7.55 -13.79
N ALA A 135 -6.62 -8.56 -14.18
CA ALA A 135 -6.45 -8.90 -15.60
C ALA A 135 -7.78 -9.31 -16.24
N GLN A 136 -8.60 -10.11 -15.55
CA GLN A 136 -9.94 -10.48 -15.99
C GLN A 136 -10.86 -9.26 -16.11
N TYR A 137 -10.81 -8.36 -15.14
CA TYR A 137 -11.59 -7.12 -15.20
C TYR A 137 -11.22 -6.24 -16.40
N MET A 138 -9.94 -6.17 -16.78
CA MET A 138 -9.50 -5.42 -17.97
C MET A 138 -10.04 -5.99 -19.29
N GLU A 139 -10.45 -7.26 -19.32
CA GLU A 139 -11.08 -7.89 -20.49
C GLU A 139 -12.59 -7.60 -20.58
N GLU A 140 -13.20 -7.02 -19.54
CA GLU A 140 -14.64 -6.71 -19.53
C GLU A 140 -14.95 -5.43 -20.32
N GLU A 141 -15.78 -5.55 -21.36
CA GLU A 141 -16.12 -4.42 -22.24
C GLU A 141 -17.19 -3.49 -21.64
N ASP A 142 -18.09 -4.02 -20.80
CA ASP A 142 -19.22 -3.29 -20.21
C ASP A 142 -19.47 -3.78 -18.77
N PRO A 143 -18.61 -3.41 -17.81
CA PRO A 143 -18.72 -3.85 -16.43
C PRO A 143 -19.98 -3.25 -15.80
N SER A 144 -20.76 -4.08 -15.09
CA SER A 144 -21.88 -3.58 -14.29
C SER A 144 -21.40 -2.69 -13.15
N ASP A 145 -22.23 -1.75 -12.67
CA ASP A 145 -21.96 -0.94 -11.47
C ASP A 145 -21.49 -1.77 -10.26
N GLY A 146 -22.04 -2.98 -10.10
CA GLY A 146 -21.63 -3.90 -9.03
C GLY A 146 -20.22 -4.45 -9.21
N LEU A 147 -19.78 -4.66 -10.45
CA LEU A 147 -18.42 -5.11 -10.74
C LEU A 147 -17.41 -3.96 -10.60
N GLU A 148 -17.74 -2.77 -11.09
CA GLU A 148 -16.93 -1.55 -10.88
C GLU A 148 -16.75 -1.29 -9.39
N ARG A 149 -17.83 -1.39 -8.62
CA ARG A 149 -17.77 -1.22 -7.18
C ARG A 149 -16.91 -2.29 -6.49
N ALA A 150 -16.91 -3.53 -6.99
CA ALA A 150 -16.08 -4.60 -6.46
C ALA A 150 -14.60 -4.35 -6.77
N ARG A 151 -14.31 -3.77 -7.94
CA ARG A 151 -12.97 -3.31 -8.36
C ARG A 151 -12.46 -2.22 -7.43
N ASP A 152 -13.25 -1.18 -7.14
CA ASP A 152 -12.81 -0.08 -6.25
C ASP A 152 -12.51 -0.57 -4.83
N LEU A 153 -13.33 -1.48 -4.29
CA LEU A 153 -13.07 -2.14 -3.00
C LEU A 153 -11.82 -3.01 -3.04
N ALA A 154 -11.57 -3.70 -4.15
CA ALA A 154 -10.38 -4.52 -4.33
C ALA A 154 -9.11 -3.67 -4.37
N GLU A 155 -9.13 -2.54 -5.07
CA GLU A 155 -8.00 -1.60 -5.14
C GLU A 155 -7.65 -1.05 -3.76
N ALA A 156 -8.67 -0.57 -3.04
CA ALA A 156 -8.49 -0.15 -1.66
C ALA A 156 -7.88 -1.26 -0.79
N LEU A 157 -8.37 -2.50 -0.93
CA LEU A 157 -7.84 -3.63 -0.16
C LEU A 157 -6.38 -3.93 -0.47
N VAL A 158 -5.96 -3.87 -1.75
CA VAL A 158 -4.56 -4.05 -2.16
C VAL A 158 -3.67 -3.01 -1.51
N VAL A 159 -4.05 -1.72 -1.59
CA VAL A 159 -3.30 -0.60 -0.99
C VAL A 159 -3.22 -0.76 0.53
N LEU A 160 -4.34 -1.05 1.21
CA LEU A 160 -4.37 -1.23 2.67
C LEU A 160 -3.49 -2.41 3.12
N ARG A 161 -3.45 -3.51 2.36
CA ARG A 161 -2.60 -4.67 2.67
C ARG A 161 -1.12 -4.40 2.45
N LEU A 162 -0.77 -3.57 1.46
CA LEU A 162 0.59 -3.06 1.30
C LEU A 162 0.99 -2.21 2.51
N GLN A 163 0.13 -1.28 2.92
CA GLN A 163 0.34 -0.45 4.10
C GLN A 163 0.51 -1.31 5.37
N GLU A 164 -0.25 -2.40 5.50
CA GLU A 164 -0.13 -3.34 6.63
C GLU A 164 1.24 -4.02 6.65
N LEU A 165 1.71 -4.51 5.50
CA LEU A 165 3.04 -5.10 5.36
C LEU A 165 4.12 -4.11 5.79
N LEU A 166 4.08 -2.89 5.27
CA LEU A 166 5.12 -1.89 5.50
C LEU A 166 5.09 -1.33 6.93
N ASP A 167 3.91 -1.21 7.55
CA ASP A 167 3.80 -0.87 8.97
C ASP A 167 4.45 -1.96 9.86
N HIS A 168 4.23 -3.24 9.52
CA HIS A 168 4.87 -4.35 10.23
C HIS A 168 6.38 -4.41 10.01
N ILE A 169 6.87 -4.07 8.83
CA ILE A 169 8.30 -3.93 8.54
C ILE A 169 8.91 -2.80 9.38
N HIS A 170 8.27 -1.64 9.43
CA HIS A 170 8.74 -0.50 10.21
C HIS A 170 8.80 -0.80 11.71
N ARG A 171 7.75 -1.43 12.26
CA ARG A 171 7.73 -1.89 13.66
C ARG A 171 8.85 -2.90 13.95
N ALA A 172 9.15 -3.79 13.01
CA ALA A 172 10.26 -4.73 13.16
C ALA A 172 11.61 -3.99 13.23
N ALA A 173 11.84 -3.01 12.35
CA ALA A 173 13.04 -2.19 12.36
C ALA A 173 13.23 -1.41 13.66
N LYS A 174 12.15 -0.79 14.16
CA LYS A 174 12.09 -0.17 15.50
C LYS A 174 12.52 -1.11 16.60
N SER A 175 11.92 -2.30 16.64
CA SER A 175 12.20 -3.28 17.69
C SER A 175 13.64 -3.80 17.65
N GLN A 176 14.26 -3.80 16.47
CA GLN A 176 15.64 -4.21 16.25
C GLN A 176 16.66 -3.07 16.42
N GLY A 177 16.20 -1.83 16.65
CA GLY A 177 17.07 -0.67 16.78
C GLY A 177 17.82 -0.32 15.49
N LEU A 178 17.23 -0.60 14.32
CA LEU A 178 17.81 -0.20 13.04
C LEU A 178 17.80 1.33 12.90
N ALA A 179 18.79 1.88 12.20
CA ALA A 179 19.00 3.33 12.10
C ALA A 179 17.77 4.09 11.57
N TRP A 180 17.06 3.50 10.62
CA TRP A 180 15.85 4.05 10.01
C TRP A 180 14.57 3.73 10.77
N GLY A 181 14.64 3.00 11.88
CA GLY A 181 13.46 2.69 12.69
C GLY A 181 12.80 3.92 13.32
N GLN A 182 13.41 5.11 13.26
CA GLN A 182 12.77 6.36 13.69
C GLN A 182 12.41 7.28 12.50
N THR A 183 12.66 6.83 11.27
CA THR A 183 12.38 7.57 10.04
C THR A 183 10.93 7.35 9.65
N SER A 184 10.22 8.43 9.32
CA SER A 184 8.84 8.35 8.83
C SER A 184 8.79 7.58 7.51
N ILE A 185 7.87 6.61 7.40
CA ILE A 185 7.63 5.86 6.17
C ILE A 185 6.24 6.20 5.63
N TRP A 186 6.21 6.69 4.40
CA TRP A 186 5.02 7.06 3.66
C TRP A 186 4.74 5.98 2.63
N VAL A 187 3.49 5.51 2.54
CA VAL A 187 3.13 4.36 1.74
C VAL A 187 1.85 4.61 0.96
N THR A 188 1.91 4.41 -0.36
CA THR A 188 0.74 4.45 -1.26
C THR A 188 0.97 3.57 -2.50
N ALA A 189 0.04 3.63 -3.46
CA ALA A 189 0.20 3.13 -4.81
C ALA A 189 0.15 4.28 -5.82
N HIS A 190 0.72 4.06 -7.01
CA HIS A 190 0.73 5.02 -8.11
C HIS A 190 -0.69 5.45 -8.50
N ASP A 191 -0.90 6.77 -8.60
CA ASP A 191 -2.20 7.41 -8.84
C ASP A 191 -3.24 7.26 -7.69
N TYR A 192 -2.82 6.87 -6.47
CA TYR A 192 -3.69 6.82 -5.29
C TYR A 192 -3.31 7.87 -4.23
N ASP A 193 -4.31 8.64 -3.79
CA ASP A 193 -4.18 9.64 -2.71
C ASP A 193 -4.24 9.02 -1.29
N LEU A 194 -4.45 7.71 -1.19
CA LEU A 194 -4.57 7.00 0.08
C LEU A 194 -3.19 6.72 0.70
N VAL A 195 -2.61 7.73 1.36
CA VAL A 195 -1.28 7.64 1.96
C VAL A 195 -1.34 7.23 3.44
N HIS A 196 -0.58 6.18 3.81
CA HIS A 196 -0.34 5.80 5.21
C HIS A 196 1.05 6.29 5.65
N ILE A 197 1.12 6.94 6.82
CA ILE A 197 2.39 7.36 7.43
C ILE A 197 2.65 6.50 8.66
N SER A 198 3.55 5.53 8.53
CA SER A 198 4.05 4.75 9.67
C SER A 198 5.08 5.59 10.44
N LYS A 199 4.73 5.94 11.68
CA LYS A 199 5.55 6.78 12.57
C LYS A 199 6.15 5.99 13.70
#